data_AF-A0A937QKN1-F1
#
_entry.id   AF-A0A937QKN1-F1
#
_cell.length_a   1.000
_cell.length_b   1.000
_cell.length_c   1.000
_cell.angle_alpha   90.00
_cell.angle_beta   90.00
_cell.angle_gamma   90.00
#
_symmetry.space_group_name_H-M   'P 1'
#
loop_
_entity.id
_entity.type
_entity.pdbx_description
1 polymer ?
#
loop_
_entity_poly.entity_id
_entity_poly.type
_entity_poly.pdbx_seq_one_letter_code
_entity_poly.pdbx_strand_id
1 'polypeptide(L)'
;MSFRRVSPNFIIRIGNGKALGVSVFFACITISEFILPAIGAVGTTVSSTYYIMAGTISVSLALIASYLRGRMKLIPDSLIDEMSSDGSYSCEFCSGPKLREACDMTKPYYGNEYVSADIAEQWRMKNPKAFVQITNSTGELCACFGILALSDSFMDQYIKGKVADAQLGAEDILSYEESKKCNRLYISGVITRDHPKYVSRKRACVMIWAMIFYVKHLFALRKNRELFAVAVTKDSERILKHLGFKIVSIAKNRRDKHDMYCLNLTKTTWNEMMHKVGDYSAMCEMHLDNTTSKIEG
;
A
#
# COMPACT_ATOMS: atom_id res chain seq x y z
N MET A 1 -21.88 19.24 -4.96
CA MET A 1 -20.99 19.74 -6.04
C MET A 1 -20.76 18.61 -7.03
N SER A 2 -21.12 18.81 -8.31
CA SER A 2 -20.79 17.85 -9.38
C SER A 2 -19.34 18.05 -9.79
N PHE A 3 -18.44 17.14 -9.40
CA PHE A 3 -17.06 17.17 -9.87
C PHE A 3 -17.03 16.91 -11.37
N ARG A 4 -16.65 17.94 -12.15
CA ARG A 4 -16.57 17.86 -13.61
C ARG A 4 -15.40 16.95 -13.97
N ARG A 5 -15.68 15.89 -14.75
CA ARG A 5 -14.71 14.93 -15.29
C ARG A 5 -13.59 15.69 -16.00
N VAL A 6 -12.34 15.49 -15.59
CA VAL A 6 -11.18 15.88 -16.40
C VAL A 6 -10.22 14.71 -16.35
N SER A 7 -10.27 13.84 -17.36
CA SER A 7 -9.15 12.92 -17.62
C SER A 7 -7.89 13.79 -17.61
N PRO A 8 -6.89 13.52 -16.75
CA PRO A 8 -5.77 14.42 -16.59
C PRO A 8 -5.10 14.61 -17.93
N ASN A 9 -5.29 15.81 -18.50
CA ASN A 9 -4.73 16.15 -19.79
C ASN A 9 -3.20 16.13 -19.70
N PHE A 10 -2.54 16.15 -20.85
CA PHE A 10 -1.08 16.13 -20.94
C PHE A 10 -0.41 17.16 -20.00
N ILE A 11 -1.03 18.33 -19.84
CA ILE A 11 -0.55 19.42 -18.99
C ILE A 11 -0.60 19.04 -17.50
N ILE A 12 -1.70 18.46 -17.02
CA ILE A 12 -1.83 17.99 -15.63
C ILE A 12 -0.80 16.89 -15.34
N ARG A 13 -0.55 15.99 -16.30
CA ARG A 13 0.47 14.93 -16.16
C ARG A 13 1.87 15.54 -16.03
N ILE A 14 2.26 16.45 -16.92
CA ILE A 14 3.55 17.15 -16.81
C ILE A 14 3.66 17.91 -15.49
N GLY A 15 2.60 18.61 -15.07
CA GLY A 15 2.58 19.39 -13.83
C GLY A 15 2.93 18.54 -12.60
N ASN A 16 2.41 17.32 -12.51
CA ASN A 16 2.69 16.40 -11.41
C ASN A 16 4.11 15.80 -11.42
N GLY A 17 4.74 15.75 -12.61
CA GLY A 17 6.11 15.28 -12.81
C GLY A 17 7.16 16.39 -12.95
N LYS A 18 6.77 17.68 -12.86
CA LYS A 18 7.63 18.82 -13.21
C LYS A 18 8.97 18.83 -12.50
N ALA A 19 9.01 18.44 -11.22
CA ALA A 19 10.25 18.41 -10.44
C ALA A 19 11.27 17.45 -11.04
N LEU A 20 10.82 16.27 -11.49
CA LEU A 20 11.72 15.32 -12.16
C LEU A 20 12.14 15.83 -13.54
N GLY A 21 11.21 16.38 -14.31
CA GLY A 21 11.53 16.96 -15.62
C GLY A 21 12.60 18.04 -15.55
N VAL A 22 12.46 18.96 -14.60
CA VAL A 22 13.45 20.02 -14.37
C VAL A 22 14.82 19.43 -14.00
N SER A 23 14.87 18.41 -13.13
CA SER A 23 16.13 17.74 -12.80
C SER A 23 16.77 17.05 -14.03
N VAL A 24 15.97 16.37 -14.86
CA VAL A 24 16.47 15.72 -16.09
C VAL A 24 16.97 16.78 -17.09
N PHE A 25 16.26 17.89 -17.23
CA PHE A 25 16.66 19.00 -18.11
C PHE A 25 18.05 19.53 -17.75
N PHE A 26 18.27 19.88 -16.48
CA PHE A 26 19.57 20.38 -16.03
C PHE A 26 20.67 19.33 -16.18
N ALA A 27 20.40 18.06 -15.86
CA ALA A 27 21.36 16.98 -16.06
C ALA A 27 21.78 16.85 -17.54
N CYS A 28 20.84 16.93 -18.48
CA CYS A 28 21.14 16.87 -19.91
C CYS A 28 21.94 18.08 -20.41
N ILE A 29 21.64 19.29 -19.92
CA ILE A 29 22.42 20.49 -20.24
C ILE A 29 23.85 20.35 -19.72
N THR A 30 24.03 19.96 -18.46
CA THR A 30 25.37 19.78 -17.88
C THR A 30 26.18 18.75 -18.66
N ILE A 31 25.58 17.63 -19.05
CA ILE A 31 26.26 16.63 -19.91
C ILE A 31 26.66 17.24 -21.26
N SER A 32 25.78 18.03 -21.88
CA SER A 32 26.05 18.67 -23.17
C SER A 32 27.19 19.71 -23.07
N GLU A 33 27.26 20.45 -21.97
CA GLU A 33 28.33 21.40 -21.67
C GLU A 33 29.70 20.72 -21.48
N PHE A 34 29.75 19.44 -21.09
CA PHE A 34 31.00 18.68 -21.04
C PHE A 34 31.38 18.08 -22.41
N ILE A 35 30.40 17.58 -23.17
CA ILE A 35 30.66 16.88 -24.43
C ILE A 35 31.10 17.85 -25.54
N LEU A 36 30.41 18.99 -25.70
CA LEU A 36 30.67 19.89 -26.84
C LEU A 36 32.08 20.53 -26.80
N PRO A 37 32.61 20.98 -25.65
CA PRO A 37 33.99 21.44 -25.56
C PRO A 37 35.01 20.33 -25.78
N ALA A 38 34.73 19.11 -25.33
CA ALA A 38 35.61 17.97 -25.55
C ALA A 38 35.76 17.65 -27.06
N ILE A 39 34.68 17.78 -27.84
CA ILE A 39 34.73 17.66 -29.30
C ILE A 39 35.51 18.84 -29.91
N GLY A 40 35.29 20.05 -29.42
CA GLY A 40 36.04 21.24 -29.84
C GLY A 40 37.56 21.11 -29.63
N ALA A 41 37.97 20.43 -28.56
CA ALA A 41 39.39 20.18 -28.26
C ALA A 41 40.10 19.28 -29.29
N VAL A 42 39.36 18.55 -30.13
CA VAL A 42 39.91 17.73 -31.24
C VAL A 42 40.12 18.57 -32.51
N GLY A 43 39.98 19.89 -32.44
CA GLY A 43 40.23 20.82 -33.55
C GLY A 43 39.06 20.95 -34.53
N THR A 44 37.90 20.36 -34.22
CA THR A 44 36.67 20.53 -35.01
C THR A 44 35.86 21.72 -34.51
N THR A 45 35.47 22.62 -35.41
CA THR A 45 34.54 23.70 -35.08
C THR A 45 33.14 23.14 -34.88
N VAL A 46 32.62 23.23 -33.66
CA VAL A 46 31.27 22.79 -33.33
C VAL A 46 30.27 23.81 -33.87
N SER A 47 29.48 23.42 -34.86
CA SER A 47 28.40 24.25 -35.41
C SER A 47 27.36 24.59 -34.32
N SER A 48 26.80 25.80 -34.38
CA SER A 48 25.68 26.23 -33.50
C SER A 48 24.47 25.30 -33.56
N THR A 49 24.31 24.58 -34.68
CA THR A 49 23.27 23.55 -34.88
C THR A 49 23.32 22.45 -33.82
N TYR A 50 24.50 22.06 -33.33
CA TYR A 50 24.63 21.02 -32.29
C TYR A 50 24.10 21.48 -30.93
N TYR A 51 24.29 22.76 -30.58
CA TYR A 51 23.75 23.33 -29.34
C TYR A 51 22.22 23.39 -29.36
N ILE A 52 21.64 23.78 -30.50
CA ILE A 52 20.19 23.79 -30.69
C ILE A 52 19.64 22.37 -30.57
N MET A 53 20.27 21.40 -31.24
CA MET A 53 19.86 20.00 -31.17
C MET A 53 19.94 19.45 -29.74
N ALA A 54 21.04 19.69 -29.02
CA ALA A 54 21.19 19.30 -27.62
C ALA A 54 20.10 19.91 -26.72
N GLY A 55 19.79 21.19 -26.91
CA GLY A 55 18.69 21.87 -26.21
C GLY A 55 17.33 21.22 -26.47
N THR A 56 17.00 20.95 -27.74
CA THR A 56 15.72 20.31 -28.10
C THR A 56 15.57 18.90 -27.55
N ILE A 57 16.65 18.10 -27.56
CA ILE A 57 16.66 16.75 -26.97
C ILE A 57 16.46 16.85 -25.45
N SER A 58 17.15 17.78 -24.78
CA SER A 58 17.04 17.99 -23.33
C SER A 58 15.61 18.36 -22.92
N VAL A 59 14.95 19.27 -23.64
CA VAL A 59 13.54 19.62 -23.41
C VAL A 59 12.63 18.41 -23.64
N SER A 60 12.84 17.66 -24.71
CA SER A 60 12.02 16.48 -25.04
C SER A 60 12.13 15.40 -23.95
N LEU A 61 13.34 15.09 -23.50
CA LEU A 61 13.59 14.15 -22.41
C LEU A 61 12.96 14.63 -21.09
N ALA A 62 13.05 15.93 -20.79
CA ALA A 62 12.43 16.52 -19.60
C ALA A 62 10.89 16.41 -19.62
N LEU A 63 10.27 16.64 -20.79
CA LEU A 63 8.82 16.49 -20.98
C LEU A 63 8.38 15.03 -20.85
N ILE A 64 9.13 14.10 -21.45
CA ILE A 64 8.88 12.65 -21.33
C ILE A 64 9.02 12.21 -19.87
N ALA A 65 10.10 12.60 -19.19
CA ALA A 65 10.32 12.27 -17.78
C ALA A 65 9.22 12.84 -16.88
N SER A 66 8.80 14.09 -17.11
CA SER A 66 7.67 14.71 -16.41
C SER A 66 6.37 13.96 -16.67
N TYR A 67 6.09 13.63 -17.92
CA TYR A 67 4.88 12.91 -18.30
C TYR A 67 4.84 11.52 -17.65
N LEU A 68 5.93 10.75 -17.73
CA LEU A 68 6.03 9.42 -17.13
C LEU A 68 5.89 9.49 -15.60
N ARG A 69 6.55 10.46 -14.96
CA ARG A 69 6.43 10.68 -13.51
C ARG A 69 5.02 11.10 -13.10
N GLY A 70 4.40 11.98 -13.89
CA GLY A 70 3.02 12.40 -13.72
C GLY A 70 2.05 11.23 -13.84
N ARG A 71 2.23 10.40 -14.86
CA ARG A 71 1.42 9.19 -15.08
C ARG A 71 1.53 8.19 -13.93
N MET A 72 2.71 8.05 -13.32
CA MET A 72 2.89 7.18 -12.15
C MET A 72 2.24 7.74 -10.88
N LYS A 73 2.10 9.06 -10.76
CA LYS A 73 1.45 9.72 -9.61
C LYS A 73 -0.05 9.83 -9.75
N LEU A 74 -0.54 9.89 -10.99
CA LEU A 74 -1.96 9.98 -11.26
C LEU A 74 -2.58 8.59 -11.19
N ILE A 75 -3.70 8.52 -10.48
CA ILE A 75 -4.53 7.33 -10.36
C ILE A 75 -4.89 6.87 -11.79
N PRO A 76 -4.85 5.56 -12.11
CA PRO A 76 -5.27 5.05 -13.40
C PRO A 76 -6.61 5.67 -13.83
N ASP A 77 -6.72 6.10 -15.09
CA ASP A 77 -7.92 6.79 -15.59
C ASP A 77 -9.19 5.94 -15.36
N SER A 78 -9.06 4.61 -15.40
CA SER A 78 -10.13 3.63 -15.10
C SER A 78 -10.65 3.65 -13.66
N LEU A 79 -9.91 4.26 -12.72
CA LEU A 79 -10.32 4.44 -11.32
C LEU A 79 -10.82 5.88 -11.07
N ILE A 80 -10.42 6.84 -11.91
CA ILE A 80 -10.90 8.24 -11.88
C ILE A 80 -12.32 8.35 -12.43
N ASP A 81 -12.68 7.55 -13.44
CA ASP A 81 -14.03 7.48 -13.99
C ASP A 81 -15.10 7.04 -12.96
N GLU A 82 -14.69 6.55 -11.78
CA GLU A 82 -15.56 6.01 -10.73
C GLU A 82 -15.50 6.73 -9.37
N MET A 83 -15.24 8.04 -9.31
CA MET A 83 -15.59 8.79 -8.08
C MET A 83 -17.12 8.81 -7.78
N SER A 84 -17.96 8.14 -8.58
CA SER A 84 -19.39 8.43 -8.69
C SER A 84 -20.38 7.55 -7.92
N SER A 85 -19.97 6.74 -6.94
CA SER A 85 -20.92 6.17 -5.95
C SER A 85 -20.41 6.23 -4.51
N ASP A 86 -19.15 5.85 -4.28
CA ASP A 86 -18.57 5.84 -2.93
C ASP A 86 -18.06 7.24 -2.48
N GLY A 87 -17.90 8.20 -3.38
CA GLY A 87 -17.29 9.48 -3.02
C GLY A 87 -15.85 9.32 -2.53
N SER A 88 -15.51 10.02 -1.43
CA SER A 88 -14.22 9.91 -0.73
C SER A 88 -14.23 8.81 0.32
N TYR A 89 -13.06 8.26 0.63
CA TYR A 89 -12.88 7.28 1.68
C TYR A 89 -12.26 7.91 2.93
N SER A 90 -12.63 7.40 4.10
CA SER A 90 -11.98 7.66 5.39
C SER A 90 -11.39 6.35 5.91
N CYS A 91 -10.15 6.40 6.39
CA CYS A 91 -9.43 5.30 7.00
C CYS A 91 -9.21 5.57 8.50
N GLU A 92 -9.75 4.69 9.35
CA GLU A 92 -9.76 4.85 10.82
C GLU A 92 -9.51 3.49 11.51
N PHE A 93 -9.19 3.49 12.80
CA PHE A 93 -9.21 2.25 13.58
C PHE A 93 -10.63 1.70 13.71
N CYS A 94 -10.80 0.39 13.65
CA CYS A 94 -12.13 -0.21 13.74
C CYS A 94 -12.77 0.03 15.11
N SER A 95 -14.05 0.41 15.10
CA SER A 95 -14.92 0.24 16.27
C SER A 95 -15.40 -1.22 16.38
N GLY A 96 -15.84 -1.65 17.56
CA GLY A 96 -16.40 -3.00 17.76
C GLY A 96 -17.55 -3.34 16.78
N PRO A 97 -18.55 -2.47 16.58
CA PRO A 97 -19.62 -2.71 15.59
C PRO A 97 -19.11 -2.88 14.16
N LYS A 98 -18.14 -2.07 13.74
CA LYS A 98 -17.56 -2.14 12.39
C LYS A 98 -16.66 -3.35 12.20
N LEU A 99 -15.97 -3.79 13.24
CA LEU A 99 -15.20 -5.03 13.21
C LEU A 99 -16.13 -6.25 13.10
N ARG A 100 -17.27 -6.25 13.81
CA ARG A 100 -18.30 -7.29 13.67
C ARG A 100 -18.85 -7.33 12.24
N GLU A 101 -19.21 -6.16 11.69
CA GLU A 101 -19.64 -6.04 10.29
C GLU A 101 -18.58 -6.59 9.32
N ALA A 102 -17.30 -6.29 9.54
CA ALA A 102 -16.20 -6.82 8.74
C ALA A 102 -16.06 -8.35 8.83
N CYS A 103 -16.22 -8.93 10.03
CA CYS A 103 -16.20 -10.38 10.22
C CYS A 103 -17.37 -11.05 9.50
N ASP A 104 -18.57 -10.49 9.58
CA ASP A 104 -19.73 -11.03 8.85
C ASP A 104 -19.49 -11.04 7.33
N MET A 105 -18.77 -10.03 6.82
CA MET A 105 -18.37 -9.96 5.41
C MET A 105 -17.32 -11.02 5.01
N THR A 106 -16.49 -11.53 5.92
CA THR A 106 -15.47 -12.57 5.60
C THR A 106 -16.05 -13.97 5.58
N LYS A 107 -17.15 -14.21 6.30
CA LYS A 107 -17.77 -15.53 6.48
C LYS A 107 -17.96 -16.35 5.19
N PRO A 108 -18.42 -15.78 4.05
CA PRO A 108 -18.59 -16.54 2.81
C PRO A 108 -17.27 -16.99 2.16
N TYR A 109 -16.14 -16.39 2.53
CA TYR A 109 -14.85 -16.56 1.85
C TYR A 109 -13.83 -17.34 2.68
N TYR A 110 -13.90 -17.26 4.01
CA TYR A 110 -12.86 -17.81 4.88
C TYR A 110 -13.12 -19.27 5.29
N GLY A 111 -14.34 -19.77 5.15
CA GLY A 111 -14.66 -21.17 5.45
C GLY A 111 -14.24 -21.57 6.87
N ASN A 112 -13.37 -22.56 6.98
CA ASN A 112 -12.86 -23.05 8.28
C ASN A 112 -11.84 -22.12 8.94
N GLU A 113 -11.27 -21.17 8.19
CA GLU A 113 -10.36 -20.12 8.70
C GLU A 113 -11.14 -18.89 9.18
N TYR A 114 -12.47 -18.96 9.23
CA TYR A 114 -13.29 -17.87 9.74
C TYR A 114 -13.03 -17.64 11.23
N VAL A 115 -12.65 -16.39 11.56
CA VAL A 115 -12.54 -15.90 12.93
C VAL A 115 -13.84 -15.21 13.31
N SER A 116 -14.43 -15.62 14.42
CA SER A 116 -15.67 -15.00 14.91
C SER A 116 -15.45 -13.55 15.37
N ALA A 117 -16.50 -12.73 15.27
CA ALA A 117 -16.45 -11.34 15.72
C ALA A 117 -16.07 -11.20 17.21
N ASP A 118 -16.44 -12.16 18.05
CA ASP A 118 -16.12 -12.11 19.48
C ASP A 118 -14.62 -12.37 19.73
N ILE A 119 -14.00 -13.29 18.98
CA ILE A 119 -12.55 -13.50 19.01
C ILE A 119 -11.82 -12.27 18.47
N ALA A 120 -12.25 -11.74 17.32
CA ALA A 120 -11.66 -10.53 16.74
C ALA A 120 -11.79 -9.32 17.69
N GLU A 121 -12.89 -9.21 18.43
CA GLU A 121 -13.06 -8.16 19.44
C GLU A 121 -12.10 -8.33 20.62
N GLN A 122 -11.81 -9.56 21.07
CA GLN A 122 -10.78 -9.80 22.08
C GLN A 122 -9.40 -9.36 21.58
N TRP A 123 -9.08 -9.63 20.32
CA TRP A 123 -7.86 -9.17 19.66
C TRP A 123 -7.78 -7.63 19.63
N ARG A 124 -8.90 -6.97 19.30
CA ARG A 124 -9.01 -5.50 19.28
C ARG A 124 -8.89 -4.90 20.68
N MET A 125 -9.45 -5.53 21.70
CA MET A 125 -9.30 -5.07 23.08
C MET A 125 -7.84 -5.14 23.54
N LYS A 126 -7.12 -6.20 23.17
CA LYS A 126 -5.68 -6.33 23.45
C LYS A 126 -4.84 -5.28 22.71
N ASN A 127 -5.17 -5.01 21.45
CA ASN A 127 -4.52 -4.00 20.64
C ASN A 127 -5.56 -3.17 19.84
N PRO A 128 -5.99 -2.02 20.37
CA PRO A 128 -7.03 -1.18 19.73
C PRO A 128 -6.65 -0.66 18.34
N LYS A 129 -5.37 -0.75 17.96
CA LYS A 129 -4.84 -0.29 16.68
C LYS A 129 -4.57 -1.44 15.69
N ALA A 130 -4.96 -2.67 16.03
CA ALA A 130 -4.76 -3.85 15.19
C ALA A 130 -5.64 -3.88 13.92
N PHE A 131 -6.81 -3.27 13.96
CA PHE A 131 -7.79 -3.33 12.88
C PHE A 131 -8.10 -1.93 12.35
N VAL A 132 -8.20 -1.83 11.03
CA VAL A 132 -8.46 -0.59 10.31
C VAL A 132 -9.67 -0.79 9.40
N GLN A 133 -10.61 0.15 9.52
CA GLN A 133 -11.79 0.25 8.67
C GLN A 133 -11.55 1.31 7.61
N ILE A 134 -12.14 1.10 6.44
CA ILE A 134 -12.23 2.08 5.37
C ILE A 134 -13.69 2.27 5.06
N THR A 135 -14.18 3.48 5.29
CA THR A 135 -15.58 3.87 5.05
C THR A 135 -15.68 4.84 3.89
N ASN A 136 -16.80 4.88 3.21
CA ASN A 136 -17.08 5.86 2.15
C ASN A 136 -17.71 7.14 2.73
N SER A 137 -18.06 8.10 1.87
CA SER A 137 -18.64 9.38 2.31
C SER A 137 -20.02 9.26 2.99
N THR A 138 -20.68 8.09 2.89
CA THR A 138 -21.94 7.79 3.59
C THR A 138 -21.74 6.99 4.87
N GLY A 139 -20.50 6.73 5.29
CA GLY A 139 -20.17 5.93 6.48
C GLY A 139 -20.33 4.40 6.30
N GLU A 140 -20.53 3.92 5.07
CA GLU A 140 -20.61 2.49 4.78
C GLU A 140 -19.22 1.86 4.84
N LEU A 141 -19.10 0.68 5.45
CA LEU A 141 -17.85 -0.06 5.53
C LEU A 141 -17.48 -0.63 4.15
N CYS A 142 -16.51 -0.04 3.47
CA CYS A 142 -16.06 -0.46 2.15
C CYS A 142 -14.99 -1.54 2.19
N ALA A 143 -14.08 -1.46 3.15
CA ALA A 143 -13.03 -2.44 3.35
C ALA A 143 -12.57 -2.46 4.81
N CYS A 144 -11.94 -3.57 5.21
CA CYS A 144 -11.33 -3.71 6.52
C CYS A 144 -10.08 -4.59 6.41
N PHE A 145 -9.05 -4.27 7.17
CA PHE A 145 -7.87 -5.12 7.31
C PHE A 145 -7.39 -5.18 8.76
N GLY A 146 -6.77 -6.31 9.12
CA GLY A 146 -6.14 -6.53 10.41
C GLY A 146 -4.64 -6.78 10.26
N ILE A 147 -3.82 -6.11 11.07
CA ILE A 147 -2.40 -6.39 11.22
C ILE A 147 -2.09 -6.57 12.71
N LEU A 148 -1.65 -7.78 13.05
CA LEU A 148 -1.35 -8.20 14.41
C LEU A 148 0.15 -8.34 14.58
N ALA A 149 0.65 -7.92 15.74
CA ALA A 149 1.94 -8.34 16.24
C ALA A 149 1.72 -9.52 17.18
N LEU A 150 2.31 -10.66 16.86
CA LEU A 150 2.08 -11.91 17.59
C LEU A 150 3.26 -12.22 18.52
N SER A 151 3.00 -12.99 19.57
CA SER A 151 4.04 -13.57 20.41
C SER A 151 4.96 -14.46 19.57
N ASP A 152 6.25 -14.47 19.92
CA ASP A 152 7.23 -15.27 19.17
C ASP A 152 6.90 -16.77 19.21
N SER A 153 6.37 -17.25 20.34
CA SER A 153 5.95 -18.63 20.52
C SER A 153 4.82 -19.03 19.58
N PHE A 154 3.79 -18.19 19.44
CA PHE A 154 2.68 -18.48 18.54
C PHE A 154 3.15 -18.40 17.08
N MET A 155 3.89 -17.34 16.74
CA MET A 155 4.35 -17.09 15.37
C MET A 155 5.22 -18.23 14.83
N ASP A 156 6.11 -18.79 15.65
CA ASP A 156 6.94 -19.93 15.26
C ASP A 156 6.11 -21.18 14.94
N GLN A 157 5.06 -21.46 15.73
CA GLN A 157 4.15 -22.59 15.47
C GLN A 157 3.28 -22.32 14.25
N TYR A 158 2.88 -21.06 14.05
CA TYR A 158 2.04 -20.63 12.95
C TYR A 158 2.78 -20.73 11.60
N ILE A 159 4.05 -20.31 11.54
CA ILE A 159 4.92 -20.49 10.36
C ILE A 159 5.09 -21.98 10.03
N LYS A 160 5.28 -22.82 11.06
CA LYS A 160 5.36 -24.27 10.90
C LYS A 160 4.03 -24.92 10.50
N GLY A 161 2.92 -24.18 10.49
CA GLY A 161 1.61 -24.70 10.11
C GLY A 161 0.95 -25.58 11.15
N LYS A 162 1.40 -25.51 12.41
CA LYS A 162 0.92 -26.36 13.52
C LYS A 162 -0.34 -25.81 14.18
N VAL A 163 -0.52 -24.50 14.10
CA VAL A 163 -1.70 -23.77 14.58
C VAL A 163 -2.32 -22.98 13.42
N ALA A 164 -3.60 -22.61 13.55
CA ALA A 164 -4.38 -21.82 12.60
C ALA A 164 -4.96 -20.56 13.26
N ASP A 165 -5.53 -19.64 12.50
CA ASP A 165 -6.07 -18.36 13.02
C ASP A 165 -7.19 -18.57 14.04
N ALA A 166 -8.02 -19.60 13.85
CA ALA A 166 -9.08 -19.97 14.80
C ALA A 166 -8.54 -20.38 16.19
N GLN A 167 -7.24 -20.65 16.30
CA GLN A 167 -6.56 -21.00 17.56
C GLN A 167 -5.80 -19.82 18.19
N LEU A 168 -5.79 -18.64 17.55
CA LEU A 168 -5.08 -17.46 18.04
C LEU A 168 -5.86 -16.81 19.19
N GLY A 169 -5.30 -16.86 20.41
CA GLY A 169 -5.87 -16.23 21.60
C GLY A 169 -5.52 -14.75 21.72
N ALA A 170 -6.14 -14.06 22.68
CA ALA A 170 -5.81 -12.66 22.97
C ALA A 170 -4.44 -12.52 23.66
N GLU A 171 -4.02 -13.56 24.39
CA GLU A 171 -2.72 -13.69 25.03
C GLU A 171 -1.55 -13.81 24.04
N ASP A 172 -1.83 -14.31 22.83
CA ASP A 172 -0.85 -14.44 21.75
C ASP A 172 -0.64 -13.12 20.99
N ILE A 173 -1.49 -12.12 21.24
CA ILE A 173 -1.42 -10.81 20.59
C ILE A 173 -0.67 -9.84 21.49
N LEU A 174 0.33 -9.18 20.92
CA LEU A 174 1.06 -8.14 21.61
C LEU A 174 0.21 -6.87 21.71
N SER A 175 0.31 -6.19 22.85
CA SER A 175 -0.31 -4.88 23.04
C SER A 175 0.24 -3.85 22.04
N TYR A 176 -0.42 -2.69 21.92
CA TYR A 176 0.05 -1.64 21.01
C TYR A 176 1.51 -1.23 21.27
N GLU A 177 1.92 -1.07 22.54
CA GLU A 177 3.29 -0.67 22.86
C GLU A 177 4.34 -1.77 22.57
N GLU A 178 3.99 -3.03 22.80
CA GLU A 178 4.84 -4.17 22.46
C GLU A 178 4.95 -4.36 20.93
N SER A 179 3.84 -4.14 20.21
CA SER A 179 3.78 -4.27 18.75
C SER A 179 4.78 -3.35 18.03
N LYS A 180 5.02 -2.15 18.57
CA LYS A 180 6.04 -1.21 18.06
C LYS A 180 7.45 -1.79 18.11
N LYS A 181 7.74 -2.72 19.01
CA LYS A 181 9.06 -3.34 19.14
C LYS A 181 9.22 -4.61 18.29
N CYS A 182 8.13 -5.11 17.71
CA CYS A 182 7.97 -6.52 17.39
C CYS A 182 8.75 -7.14 16.21
N ASN A 183 9.27 -6.52 15.16
CA ASN A 183 9.86 -7.23 13.98
C ASN A 183 8.92 -8.16 13.17
N ARG A 184 8.11 -9.05 13.75
CA ARG A 184 7.24 -9.98 12.99
C ARG A 184 5.77 -9.57 13.09
N LEU A 185 5.19 -9.23 11.94
CA LEU A 185 3.81 -8.76 11.83
C LEU A 185 3.01 -9.74 10.97
N TYR A 186 1.74 -9.91 11.28
CA TYR A 186 0.84 -10.83 10.59
C TYR A 186 -0.38 -10.07 10.06
N ILE A 187 -0.66 -10.17 8.77
CA ILE A 187 -1.91 -9.68 8.16
C ILE A 187 -2.98 -10.74 8.45
N SER A 188 -3.79 -10.50 9.48
CA SER A 188 -4.77 -11.48 9.98
C SER A 188 -6.02 -11.61 9.13
N GLY A 189 -6.31 -10.60 8.32
CA GLY A 189 -7.47 -10.65 7.45
C GLY A 189 -7.60 -9.39 6.63
N VAL A 190 -8.16 -9.55 5.45
CA VAL A 190 -8.57 -8.46 4.57
C VAL A 190 -9.94 -8.78 3.99
N ILE A 191 -10.77 -7.76 3.83
CA ILE A 191 -12.07 -7.89 3.17
C ILE A 191 -12.45 -6.58 2.50
N THR A 192 -13.11 -6.71 1.35
CA THR A 192 -13.75 -5.59 0.65
C THR A 192 -15.20 -5.91 0.39
N ARG A 193 -16.08 -4.93 0.57
CA ARG A 193 -17.49 -5.06 0.26
C ARG A 193 -17.72 -5.25 -1.23
N ASP A 194 -18.74 -6.04 -1.56
CA ASP A 194 -19.19 -6.34 -2.93
C ASP A 194 -18.21 -7.16 -3.78
N HIS A 195 -17.30 -7.94 -3.18
CA HIS A 195 -16.50 -8.89 -3.96
C HIS A 195 -17.43 -9.89 -4.69
N PRO A 196 -17.24 -10.18 -6.00
CA PRO A 196 -16.14 -9.80 -6.90
C PRO A 196 -16.45 -8.64 -7.88
N LYS A 197 -17.42 -7.77 -7.58
CA LYS A 197 -17.81 -6.65 -8.47
C LYS A 197 -16.64 -5.69 -8.75
N TYR A 198 -16.71 -4.94 -9.84
CA TYR A 198 -15.66 -3.99 -10.23
C TYR A 198 -15.35 -2.96 -9.11
N VAL A 199 -16.39 -2.43 -8.44
CA VAL A 199 -16.24 -1.49 -7.32
C VAL A 199 -15.37 -2.04 -6.18
N SER A 200 -15.42 -3.36 -5.91
CA SER A 200 -14.58 -4.02 -4.91
C SER A 200 -13.09 -3.94 -5.26
N ARG A 201 -12.72 -3.91 -6.55
CA ARG A 201 -11.32 -3.76 -6.98
C ARG A 201 -10.76 -2.40 -6.60
N LYS A 202 -11.54 -1.34 -6.81
CA LYS A 202 -11.19 0.02 -6.38
C LYS A 202 -11.01 0.09 -4.86
N ARG A 203 -11.97 -0.46 -4.10
CA ARG A 203 -11.90 -0.56 -2.63
C ARG A 203 -10.67 -1.35 -2.18
N ALA A 204 -10.31 -2.43 -2.88
CA ALA A 204 -9.12 -3.23 -2.60
C ALA A 204 -7.82 -2.43 -2.84
N CYS A 205 -7.74 -1.65 -3.92
CA CYS A 205 -6.58 -0.77 -4.17
C CYS A 205 -6.39 0.26 -3.05
N VAL A 206 -7.48 0.93 -2.64
CA VAL A 206 -7.46 1.88 -1.51
C VAL A 206 -7.07 1.18 -0.21
N MET A 207 -7.60 -0.02 0.04
CA MET A 207 -7.25 -0.83 1.21
C MET A 207 -5.77 -1.20 1.25
N ILE A 208 -5.21 -1.68 0.14
CA ILE A 208 -3.78 -2.04 0.07
C ILE A 208 -2.91 -0.80 0.28
N TRP A 209 -3.28 0.34 -0.32
CA TRP A 209 -2.58 1.61 -0.11
C TRP A 209 -2.62 2.03 1.38
N ALA A 210 -3.80 2.03 1.99
CA ALA A 210 -3.98 2.38 3.39
C ALA A 210 -3.20 1.44 4.31
N MET A 211 -3.18 0.14 4.00
CA MET A 211 -2.42 -0.88 4.73
C MET A 211 -0.91 -0.60 4.69
N ILE A 212 -0.34 -0.27 3.52
CA ILE A 212 1.09 0.05 3.39
C ILE A 212 1.44 1.32 4.20
N PHE A 213 0.56 2.31 4.19
CA PHE A 213 0.75 3.54 4.95
C PHE A 213 0.60 3.32 6.46
N TYR A 214 -0.40 2.55 6.89
CA TYR A 214 -0.57 2.11 8.27
C TYR A 214 0.70 1.46 8.80
N VAL A 215 1.29 0.52 8.04
CA VAL A 215 2.52 -0.17 8.46
C VAL A 215 3.68 0.81 8.63
N LYS A 216 3.85 1.73 7.67
CA LYS A 216 4.87 2.78 7.76
C LYS A 216 4.65 3.69 8.98
N HIS A 217 3.40 4.06 9.23
CA HIS A 217 3.01 5.01 10.27
C HIS A 217 3.19 4.43 11.67
N LEU A 218 2.62 3.26 11.97
CA LEU A 218 2.66 2.69 13.32
C LEU A 218 3.97 1.99 13.67
N PHE A 219 4.60 1.31 12.71
CA PHE A 219 5.76 0.45 13.02
C PHE A 219 7.10 1.06 12.63
N ALA A 220 7.08 2.15 11.85
CA ALA A 220 8.23 2.78 11.22
C ALA A 220 9.06 1.84 10.33
N LEU A 221 9.68 2.39 9.29
CA LEU A 221 10.61 1.65 8.41
C LEU A 221 12.06 1.65 8.94
N ARG A 222 12.25 1.90 10.23
CA ARG A 222 13.60 2.00 10.85
C ARG A 222 14.22 0.64 11.19
N LYS A 223 13.39 -0.40 11.29
CA LYS A 223 13.81 -1.77 11.61
C LYS A 223 13.48 -2.68 10.44
N ASN A 224 14.30 -3.72 10.27
CA ASN A 224 13.94 -4.83 9.39
C ASN A 224 12.77 -5.58 10.03
N ARG A 225 11.65 -5.63 9.32
CA ARG A 225 10.45 -6.34 9.77
C ARG A 225 10.06 -7.39 8.75
N GLU A 226 9.38 -8.41 9.21
CA GLU A 226 8.80 -9.46 8.38
C GLU A 226 7.29 -9.33 8.46
N LEU A 227 6.64 -9.23 7.30
CA LEU A 227 5.18 -9.19 7.18
C LEU A 227 4.72 -10.53 6.63
N PHE A 228 3.90 -11.23 7.38
CA PHE A 228 3.37 -12.53 7.03
C PHE A 228 1.89 -12.44 6.68
N ALA A 229 1.43 -13.34 5.81
CA ALA A 229 0.02 -13.46 5.44
C ALA A 229 -0.31 -14.87 4.97
N VAL A 230 -1.54 -15.30 5.16
CA VAL A 230 -2.06 -16.56 4.60
C VAL A 230 -3.00 -16.26 3.43
N ALA A 231 -2.80 -16.96 2.31
CA ALA A 231 -3.61 -16.79 1.12
C ALA A 231 -4.83 -17.72 1.14
N VAL A 232 -5.94 -17.26 1.74
CA VAL A 232 -7.18 -18.05 1.82
C VAL A 232 -7.87 -18.19 0.45
N THR A 233 -7.71 -17.22 -0.45
CA THR A 233 -8.32 -17.22 -1.79
C THR A 233 -7.28 -17.06 -2.89
N LYS A 234 -7.63 -17.45 -4.12
CA LYS A 234 -6.76 -17.25 -5.30
C LYS A 234 -6.47 -15.78 -5.59
N ASP A 235 -7.42 -14.89 -5.26
CA ASP A 235 -7.21 -13.46 -5.44
C ASP A 235 -6.27 -12.88 -4.39
N SER A 236 -6.35 -13.31 -3.12
CA SER A 236 -5.38 -12.91 -2.11
C SER A 236 -3.98 -13.45 -2.42
N GLU A 237 -3.87 -14.68 -2.92
CA GLU A 237 -2.61 -15.26 -3.42
C GLU A 237 -1.98 -14.39 -4.52
N ARG A 238 -2.78 -13.98 -5.52
CA ARG A 238 -2.32 -13.12 -6.62
C ARG A 238 -1.84 -11.76 -6.09
N ILE A 239 -2.57 -11.16 -5.15
CA ILE A 239 -2.19 -9.88 -4.53
C ILE A 239 -0.86 -10.02 -3.78
N LEU A 240 -0.69 -11.05 -2.95
CA LEU A 240 0.54 -11.27 -2.19
C LEU A 240 1.76 -11.46 -3.11
N LYS A 241 1.62 -12.29 -4.16
CA LYS A 241 2.67 -12.47 -5.17
C LYS A 241 2.98 -11.16 -5.91
N HIS A 242 1.96 -10.39 -6.29
CA HIS A 242 2.14 -9.09 -6.93
C HIS A 242 2.91 -8.10 -6.03
N LEU A 243 2.60 -8.07 -4.73
CA LEU A 243 3.30 -7.25 -3.74
C LEU A 243 4.72 -7.74 -3.41
N GLY A 244 5.13 -8.90 -3.91
CA GLY A 244 6.49 -9.43 -3.77
C GLY A 244 6.69 -10.35 -2.57
N PHE A 245 5.61 -10.82 -1.95
CA PHE A 245 5.70 -11.83 -0.90
C PHE A 245 6.20 -13.16 -1.48
N LYS A 246 6.94 -13.91 -0.66
CA LYS A 246 7.47 -15.24 -0.99
C LYS A 246 6.84 -16.28 -0.09
N ILE A 247 6.59 -17.47 -0.64
CA ILE A 247 6.09 -18.60 0.14
C ILE A 247 7.17 -19.03 1.13
N VAL A 248 6.80 -19.15 2.41
CA VAL A 248 7.66 -19.66 3.49
C VAL A 248 7.17 -20.97 4.08
N SER A 249 5.89 -21.31 3.86
CA SER A 249 5.29 -22.57 4.34
C SER A 249 4.20 -22.99 3.37
N ILE A 250 4.29 -24.20 2.83
CA ILE A 250 3.38 -24.72 1.81
C ILE A 250 2.11 -25.32 2.44
N ALA A 251 0.97 -25.10 1.80
CA ALA A 251 -0.36 -25.57 2.21
C ALA A 251 -0.40 -27.05 2.59
N LYS A 252 0.28 -27.90 1.82
CA LYS A 252 0.34 -29.35 2.03
C LYS A 252 0.79 -29.72 3.46
N ASN A 253 1.72 -28.96 4.02
CA ASN A 253 2.35 -29.23 5.31
C ASN A 253 1.64 -28.53 6.47
N ARG A 254 0.65 -27.69 6.19
CA ARG A 254 -0.04 -26.88 7.19
C ARG A 254 -1.38 -27.49 7.57
N ARG A 255 -1.85 -27.14 8.76
CA ARG A 255 -3.16 -27.56 9.29
C ARG A 255 -4.31 -26.88 8.54
N ASP A 256 -4.17 -25.59 8.25
CA ASP A 256 -5.15 -24.74 7.56
C ASP A 256 -5.27 -25.01 6.05
N LYS A 257 -4.32 -25.75 5.46
CA LYS A 257 -4.28 -26.07 4.01
C LYS A 257 -4.14 -24.83 3.12
N HIS A 258 -3.52 -23.76 3.62
CA HIS A 258 -3.25 -22.55 2.85
C HIS A 258 -1.75 -22.21 2.84
N ASP A 259 -1.23 -21.67 1.74
CA ASP A 259 0.16 -21.23 1.68
C ASP A 259 0.37 -19.99 2.58
N MET A 260 1.48 -19.98 3.33
CA MET A 260 1.92 -18.82 4.08
C MET A 260 3.02 -18.08 3.33
N TYR A 261 2.85 -16.77 3.29
CA TYR A 261 3.67 -15.83 2.57
C TYR A 261 4.41 -14.92 3.55
N CYS A 262 5.62 -14.50 3.20
CA CYS A 262 6.42 -13.54 3.95
C CYS A 262 7.02 -12.48 3.02
N LEU A 263 7.06 -11.24 3.50
CA LEU A 263 7.78 -10.13 2.88
C LEU A 263 8.71 -9.49 3.91
N ASN A 264 10.00 -9.39 3.56
CA ASN A 264 10.94 -8.56 4.31
C ASN A 264 10.65 -7.08 4.01
N LEU A 265 10.08 -6.39 4.99
CA LEU A 265 9.76 -4.99 4.93
C LEU A 265 11.00 -4.15 5.22
N THR A 266 11.56 -3.62 4.15
CA THR A 266 12.69 -2.70 4.13
C THR A 266 12.27 -1.41 3.44
N LYS A 267 13.09 -0.36 3.50
CA LYS A 267 12.82 0.87 2.74
C LYS A 267 12.68 0.61 1.24
N THR A 268 13.49 -0.30 0.69
CA THR A 268 13.48 -0.68 -0.73
C THR A 268 12.18 -1.40 -1.10
N THR A 269 11.83 -2.47 -0.38
CA THR A 269 10.59 -3.22 -0.66
C THR A 269 9.33 -2.38 -0.41
N TRP A 270 9.37 -1.44 0.53
CA TRP A 270 8.29 -0.46 0.72
C TRP A 270 8.13 0.46 -0.51
N ASN A 271 9.22 1.01 -1.04
CA ASN A 271 9.17 1.85 -2.24
C ASN A 271 8.65 1.06 -3.46
N GLU A 272 9.05 -0.20 -3.60
CA GLU A 272 8.56 -1.09 -4.66
C GLU A 272 7.06 -1.36 -4.54
N MET A 273 6.56 -1.67 -3.34
CA MET A 273 5.12 -1.85 -3.10
C MET A 273 4.35 -0.57 -3.43
N MET A 274 4.83 0.59 -2.96
CA MET A 274 4.20 1.88 -3.26
C MET A 274 4.18 2.19 -4.75
N HIS A 275 5.25 1.86 -5.47
CA HIS A 275 5.30 2.04 -6.92
C HIS A 275 4.29 1.16 -7.66
N LYS A 276 4.12 -0.10 -7.22
CA LYS A 276 3.15 -1.04 -7.80
C LYS A 276 1.69 -0.64 -7.51
N VAL A 277 1.42 -0.21 -6.29
CA VAL A 277 0.06 0.14 -5.83
C VAL A 277 -0.36 1.50 -6.37
N GLY A 278 0.53 2.49 -6.35
CA GLY A 278 0.23 3.88 -6.66
C GLY A 278 -0.12 4.69 -5.41
N ASP A 279 -0.48 5.96 -5.62
CA ASP A 279 -0.86 6.88 -4.54
C ASP A 279 -2.37 7.17 -4.57
N TYR A 280 -3.07 6.83 -3.49
CA TYR A 280 -4.50 7.03 -3.31
C TYR A 280 -4.83 8.09 -2.24
N SER A 281 -3.86 8.92 -1.84
CA SER A 281 -4.06 10.00 -0.85
C SER A 281 -5.15 11.00 -1.24
N ALA A 282 -5.39 11.21 -2.54
CA ALA A 282 -6.49 12.06 -3.01
C ALA A 282 -7.88 11.43 -2.86
N MET A 283 -7.96 10.12 -2.64
CA MET A 283 -9.21 9.37 -2.53
C MET A 283 -9.53 8.95 -1.11
N CYS A 284 -8.51 8.76 -0.26
CA CYS A 284 -8.66 8.26 1.09
C CYS A 284 -7.92 9.15 2.07
N GLU A 285 -8.66 9.74 3.00
CA GLU A 285 -8.11 10.45 4.14
C GLU A 285 -7.76 9.44 5.24
N MET A 286 -6.59 9.60 5.89
CA MET A 286 -6.17 8.73 6.98
C MET A 286 -6.26 9.45 8.32
N HIS A 287 -7.09 8.95 9.22
CA HIS A 287 -7.28 9.47 10.58
C HIS A 287 -6.71 8.51 11.63
N LEU A 288 -5.44 8.12 11.47
CA LEU A 288 -4.77 7.18 12.39
C LEU A 288 -4.09 7.87 13.59
N ASP A 289 -4.20 9.21 13.68
CA ASP A 289 -3.39 10.06 14.56
C ASP A 289 -4.10 10.63 15.81
N ASN A 290 -5.39 10.33 16.03
CA ASN A 290 -6.20 11.02 17.04
C ASN A 290 -5.88 10.70 18.54
N THR A 291 -4.69 10.21 18.86
CA THR A 291 -4.27 9.92 20.26
C THR A 291 -2.97 10.57 20.72
N THR A 292 -2.45 11.58 20.02
CA THR A 292 -1.23 12.28 20.48
C THR A 292 -1.30 13.80 20.30
N SER A 293 -2.23 14.45 21.00
CA SER A 293 -2.09 15.87 21.35
C SER A 293 -2.98 16.26 22.54
N LYS A 294 -2.66 15.70 23.71
CA LYS A 294 -2.90 16.27 25.06
C LYS A 294 -2.30 15.31 26.10
N ILE A 295 -0.98 15.21 26.08
CA ILE A 295 -0.23 14.96 27.32
C ILE A 295 0.50 16.27 27.55
N GLU A 296 -0.13 17.11 28.35
CA GLU A 296 0.52 18.16 29.11
C GLU A 296 1.52 17.48 30.07
N GLY A 297 2.74 18.01 30.13
CA GLY A 297 3.85 17.53 30.94
C GLY A 297 5.18 17.85 30.28
#